data_AF-A0A8C4SCQ3-F1
#
_entry.id   AF-A0A8C4SCQ3-F1
#
_cell.length_a   1.000
_cell.length_b   1.000
_cell.length_c   1.000
_cell.angle_alpha   90.00
_cell.angle_beta   90.00
_cell.angle_gamma   90.00
#
_symmetry.space_group_name_H-M   'P 1'
#
loop_
_entity.id
_entity.type
_entity.pdbx_description
1 polymer ?
#
loop_
_entity_poly.entity_id
_entity_poly.type
_entity_poly.pdbx_seq_one_letter_code
_entity_poly.pdbx_strand_id
1 'polypeptide(L)'
;QNSNENGYQKFLRQHYDNPKTSNNNYCNAMMEMRCMTNLDPPAVNKCKEKNTFIHSTKNQIIAVCDKAGVPLGGNLRRSTKPFSVSTCKIHGDPNVHPCKYRGGGRDTRQIVIACENRLPVHLDETQIP
;
A
#
# COMPACT_ATOMS: atom_id res chain seq x y z
N GLN A 1 -3.65 -1.74 18.40
CA GLN A 1 -4.09 -2.51 17.22
C GLN A 1 -5.10 -3.57 17.61
N ASN A 2 -5.94 -3.98 16.65
CA ASN A 2 -6.88 -5.09 16.74
C ASN A 2 -6.13 -6.39 16.43
N SER A 3 -5.98 -7.29 17.40
CA SER A 3 -5.19 -8.54 17.34
C SER A 3 -5.69 -9.60 16.36
N ASN A 4 -6.67 -9.27 15.50
CA ASN A 4 -7.36 -10.19 14.57
C ASN A 4 -7.37 -9.68 13.11
N GLU A 5 -6.52 -8.71 12.73
CA GLU A 5 -6.45 -8.23 11.34
C GLU A 5 -5.90 -9.31 10.40
N ASN A 6 -6.71 -9.75 9.43
CA ASN A 6 -6.26 -10.70 8.40
C ASN A 6 -5.44 -10.02 7.28
N GLY A 7 -4.78 -10.82 6.43
CA GLY A 7 -3.92 -10.30 5.36
C GLY A 7 -4.60 -9.33 4.41
N TYR A 8 -5.87 -9.58 4.05
CA TYR A 8 -6.63 -8.68 3.17
C TYR A 8 -7.00 -7.36 3.86
N GLN A 9 -7.40 -7.41 5.14
CA GLN A 9 -7.67 -6.20 5.91
C GLN A 9 -6.40 -5.35 6.07
N LYS A 10 -5.27 -5.99 6.37
CA LYS A 10 -3.95 -5.34 6.42
C LYS A 10 -3.58 -4.71 5.08
N PHE A 11 -3.79 -5.43 3.98
CA PHE A 11 -3.57 -4.91 2.63
C PHE A 11 -4.40 -3.66 2.37
N LEU A 12 -5.70 -3.68 2.68
CA LEU A 12 -6.56 -2.50 2.50
C LEU A 12 -6.12 -1.33 3.37
N ARG A 13 -5.82 -1.58 4.65
CA ARG A 13 -5.33 -0.53 5.55
C ARG A 13 -4.08 0.14 5.01
N GLN A 14 -3.12 -0.63 4.52
CA GLN A 14 -1.86 -0.09 4.04
C GLN A 14 -1.95 0.51 2.62
N HIS A 15 -2.72 -0.10 1.70
CA HIS A 15 -2.59 0.18 0.27
C HIS A 15 -3.87 0.68 -0.42
N TYR A 16 -5.02 0.76 0.25
CA TYR A 16 -6.26 1.21 -0.39
C TYR A 16 -6.65 2.64 0.01
N ASP A 17 -6.87 3.54 -0.95
CA ASP A 17 -7.41 4.88 -0.71
C ASP A 17 -8.24 5.33 -1.92
N ASN A 18 -9.55 5.12 -1.88
CA ASN A 18 -10.44 5.46 -2.99
C ASN A 18 -11.82 5.96 -2.50
N PRO A 19 -12.26 7.18 -2.90
CA PRO A 19 -11.50 8.16 -3.70
C PRO A 19 -10.25 8.63 -2.96
N LYS A 20 -9.25 9.13 -3.70
CA LYS A 20 -8.02 9.65 -3.08
C LYS A 20 -8.36 10.74 -2.06
N THR A 21 -7.83 10.61 -0.86
CA THR A 21 -8.02 11.62 0.20
C THR A 21 -7.43 12.97 -0.24
N SER A 22 -8.23 14.04 -0.11
CA SER A 22 -7.80 15.41 -0.44
C SER A 22 -7.08 16.05 0.75
N ASN A 23 -5.75 16.15 0.68
CA ASN A 23 -4.93 16.77 1.73
C ASN A 23 -3.60 17.27 1.15
N ASN A 24 -3.19 18.50 1.48
CA ASN A 24 -1.94 19.10 1.00
C ASN A 24 -0.69 18.37 1.50
N ASN A 25 -0.78 17.71 2.66
CA ASN A 25 0.25 16.84 3.25
C ASN A 25 -0.19 15.37 3.19
N TYR A 26 -0.74 14.96 2.05
CA TYR A 26 -1.33 13.63 1.82
C TYR A 26 -0.56 12.49 2.47
N CYS A 27 0.75 12.38 2.22
CA CYS A 27 1.54 11.27 2.74
C CYS A 27 1.66 11.28 4.26
N ASN A 28 1.92 12.42 4.90
CA ASN A 28 2.01 12.47 6.37
C ASN A 28 0.68 12.05 7.00
N ALA A 29 -0.42 12.62 6.50
CA ALA A 29 -1.75 12.33 7.01
C ALA A 29 -2.14 10.86 6.81
N MET A 30 -1.91 10.31 5.62
CA MET A 30 -2.30 8.94 5.30
C MET A 30 -1.40 7.91 5.99
N MET A 31 -0.11 8.16 6.13
CA MET A 31 0.77 7.23 6.84
C MET A 31 0.41 7.14 8.33
N GLU A 32 0.02 8.25 8.95
CA GLU A 32 -0.46 8.30 10.33
C GLU A 32 -1.83 7.63 10.48
N MET A 33 -2.83 8.03 9.68
CA MET A 33 -4.19 7.47 9.72
C MET A 33 -4.26 5.97 9.51
N ARG A 34 -3.26 5.38 8.84
CA ARG A 34 -3.18 3.95 8.55
C ARG A 34 -2.24 3.17 9.46
N CYS A 35 -1.74 3.81 10.52
CA CYS A 35 -0.83 3.23 11.50
C CYS A 35 0.44 2.67 10.82
N MET A 36 1.06 3.48 9.96
CA MET A 36 2.34 3.16 9.29
C MET A 36 3.51 3.99 9.82
N THR A 37 3.28 4.79 10.87
CA THR A 37 4.29 5.58 11.58
C THR A 37 4.89 4.86 12.78
N ASN A 38 4.21 3.82 13.27
CA ASN A 38 4.67 2.92 14.34
C ASN A 38 4.37 1.48 13.89
N LEU A 39 5.41 0.73 13.48
CA LEU A 39 5.26 -0.62 12.96
C LEU A 39 5.05 -1.65 14.08
N ASP A 40 4.31 -2.72 13.79
CA ASP A 40 4.12 -3.86 14.70
C ASP A 40 5.26 -4.89 14.56
N PRO A 41 5.78 -5.48 15.66
CA PRO A 41 5.35 -5.25 17.03
C PRO A 41 5.71 -3.84 17.53
N PRO A 42 4.89 -3.24 18.41
CA PRO A 42 4.97 -1.82 18.83
C PRO A 42 6.29 -1.43 19.52
N ALA A 43 7.21 -2.37 19.73
CA ALA A 43 8.58 -2.13 20.19
C ALA A 43 9.48 -1.53 19.08
N VAL A 44 9.09 -1.64 17.81
CA VAL A 44 9.85 -1.08 16.69
C VAL A 44 9.33 0.32 16.40
N ASN A 45 9.93 1.30 17.07
CA ASN A 45 9.71 2.72 16.81
C ASN A 45 10.35 3.12 15.46
N LYS A 46 9.91 2.50 14.36
CA LYS A 46 10.40 2.72 13.01
C LYS A 46 9.26 3.04 12.07
N CYS A 47 9.39 4.12 11.32
CA CYS A 47 8.50 4.54 10.26
C CYS A 47 8.59 3.58 9.07
N LYS A 48 7.46 3.28 8.42
CA LYS A 48 7.46 2.49 7.17
C LYS A 48 8.14 3.30 6.06
N GLU A 49 9.28 2.84 5.56
CA GLU A 49 10.12 3.61 4.63
C GLU A 49 9.42 3.98 3.31
N LYS A 50 8.56 3.10 2.80
CA LYS A 50 7.82 3.31 1.55
C LYS A 50 6.46 2.64 1.62
N ASN A 51 5.46 3.32 1.08
CA ASN A 51 4.13 2.76 0.92
C ASN A 51 3.41 3.38 -0.28
N THR A 52 2.73 2.56 -1.05
CA THR A 52 1.92 2.98 -2.18
C THR A 52 0.43 2.77 -1.89
N PHE A 53 -0.37 3.81 -2.12
CA PHE A 53 -1.83 3.78 -2.07
C PHE A 53 -2.43 3.66 -3.47
N ILE A 54 -3.42 2.78 -3.63
CA ILE A 54 -4.12 2.51 -4.88
C ILE A 54 -5.48 3.23 -4.86
N HIS A 55 -5.74 3.98 -5.92
CA HIS A 55 -6.96 4.77 -6.14
C HIS A 55 -7.86 4.09 -7.16
N SER A 56 -8.48 2.98 -6.73
CA SER A 56 -9.37 2.18 -7.57
C SER A 56 -10.38 1.44 -6.70
N THR A 57 -11.40 0.83 -7.30
CA THR A 57 -12.38 0.06 -6.54
C THR A 57 -11.76 -1.23 -5.99
N LYS A 58 -12.22 -1.70 -4.83
CA LYS A 58 -11.76 -2.99 -4.27
C LYS A 58 -11.95 -4.15 -5.25
N ASN A 59 -13.07 -4.16 -5.98
CA ASN A 59 -13.36 -5.19 -6.97
C ASN A 59 -12.33 -5.23 -8.10
N GLN A 60 -11.86 -4.07 -8.58
CA GLN A 60 -10.81 -4.01 -9.61
C GLN A 60 -9.47 -4.52 -9.08
N ILE A 61 -9.14 -4.23 -7.82
CA ILE A 61 -7.90 -4.74 -7.19
C ILE A 61 -8.00 -6.25 -6.96
N ILE A 62 -9.12 -6.75 -6.43
CA ILE A 62 -9.37 -8.19 -6.23
C ILE A 62 -9.30 -8.95 -7.56
N ALA A 63 -9.82 -8.37 -8.65
CA ALA A 63 -9.79 -9.02 -9.96
C ALA A 63 -8.37 -9.33 -10.46
N VAL A 64 -7.33 -8.63 -9.95
CA VAL A 64 -5.92 -8.95 -10.25
C VAL A 64 -5.51 -10.32 -9.71
N CYS A 65 -6.16 -10.80 -8.63
CA CYS A 65 -5.96 -12.16 -8.13
C CYS A 65 -6.62 -13.26 -8.97
N ASP A 66 -7.32 -12.89 -10.04
CA ASP A 66 -7.99 -13.80 -10.96
C ASP A 66 -7.70 -13.40 -12.42
N LYS A 67 -8.71 -13.00 -13.19
CA LYS A 67 -8.62 -12.78 -14.65
C LYS A 67 -7.92 -11.48 -15.05
N ALA A 68 -7.80 -10.51 -14.14
CA ALA A 68 -7.18 -9.20 -14.43
C ALA A 68 -5.70 -9.15 -14.05
N GLY A 69 -5.08 -10.30 -13.73
CA GLY A 69 -3.65 -10.39 -13.44
C GLY A 69 -2.96 -11.53 -14.18
N VAL A 70 -1.69 -11.31 -14.51
CA VAL A 70 -0.79 -12.30 -15.12
C VAL A 70 0.07 -12.91 -13.99
N PRO A 71 0.16 -14.25 -13.88
CA PRO A 71 1.05 -14.90 -12.92
C PRO A 71 2.52 -14.53 -13.15
N LEU A 72 3.24 -14.23 -12.07
CA LEU A 72 4.69 -13.99 -12.10
C LEU A 72 5.51 -15.09 -11.40
N GLY A 73 4.84 -16.14 -10.91
CA GLY A 73 5.44 -17.18 -10.06
C GLY A 73 4.96 -17.09 -8.61
N GLY A 74 4.90 -18.24 -7.94
CA GLY A 74 4.31 -18.34 -6.60
C GLY A 74 2.88 -17.81 -6.56
N ASN A 75 2.59 -16.97 -5.57
CA ASN A 75 1.29 -16.32 -5.41
C ASN A 75 1.24 -14.87 -5.95
N LEU A 76 2.25 -14.44 -6.72
CA LEU A 76 2.33 -13.10 -7.28
C LEU A 76 1.55 -12.97 -8.59
N ARG A 77 0.85 -11.83 -8.73
CA ARG A 77 0.08 -11.44 -9.91
C ARG A 77 0.44 -10.00 -10.30
N ARG A 78 0.76 -9.79 -11.58
CA ARG A 78 0.90 -8.45 -12.18
C ARG A 78 -0.41 -8.01 -12.79
N SER A 79 -0.89 -6.82 -12.50
CA SER A 79 -2.11 -6.31 -13.13
C SER A 79 -1.94 -6.15 -14.64
N THR A 80 -2.96 -6.54 -15.40
CA THR A 80 -2.94 -6.36 -16.87
C THR A 80 -3.07 -4.89 -17.26
N LYS A 81 -3.87 -4.13 -16.50
CA LYS A 81 -4.08 -2.69 -16.67
C LYS A 81 -3.35 -1.88 -15.59
N PRO A 82 -2.94 -0.64 -15.88
CA PRO A 82 -2.38 0.23 -14.87
C PRO A 82 -3.46 0.77 -13.93
N PHE A 83 -3.06 1.10 -12.70
CA PHE A 83 -3.86 1.70 -11.64
C PHE A 83 -3.35 3.11 -11.35
N SER A 84 -4.26 4.01 -10.95
CA SER A 84 -3.86 5.27 -10.34
C SER A 84 -3.35 4.99 -8.93
N VAL A 85 -2.15 5.49 -8.62
CA VAL A 85 -1.48 5.27 -7.33
C VAL A 85 -0.88 6.56 -6.79
N SER A 86 -0.59 6.59 -5.48
CA SER A 86 0.23 7.60 -4.83
C SER A 86 1.26 6.94 -3.94
N THR A 87 2.54 7.19 -4.21
CA THR A 87 3.64 6.61 -3.44
C THR A 87 4.16 7.60 -2.42
N CYS A 88 4.26 7.16 -1.17
CA CYS A 88 4.83 7.87 -0.04
C CYS A 88 6.17 7.25 0.32
N LYS A 89 7.20 8.10 0.45
CA LYS A 89 8.55 7.69 0.84
C LYS A 89 8.99 8.51 2.05
N ILE A 90 9.63 7.87 3.02
CA ILE A 90 10.19 8.55 4.18
C ILE A 90 11.13 9.67 3.73
N HIS A 91 11.08 10.77 4.45
CA HIS A 91 11.95 11.92 4.28
C HIS A 91 12.86 12.02 5.50
N GLY A 92 14.11 11.59 5.35
CA GLY A 92 15.08 11.49 6.44
C GLY A 92 15.17 10.07 7.01
N ASP A 93 15.60 9.97 8.26
CA ASP A 93 15.83 8.71 8.95
C ASP A 93 14.49 8.08 9.40
N PRO A 94 14.16 6.84 9.01
CA PRO A 94 12.96 6.15 9.45
C PRO A 94 12.90 5.84 10.95
N ASN A 95 13.99 6.04 11.71
CA ASN A 95 14.02 5.87 13.16
C ASN A 95 13.74 7.18 13.93
N VAL A 96 13.52 8.31 13.23
CA VAL A 96 13.32 9.63 13.83
C VAL A 96 11.85 10.06 13.74
N HIS A 97 11.27 10.41 14.88
CA HIS A 97 9.90 10.92 15.00
C HIS A 97 9.86 12.46 15.12
N PRO A 98 8.77 13.09 14.67
CA PRO A 98 7.64 12.50 13.94
C PRO A 98 8.05 12.06 12.52
N CYS A 99 7.47 10.95 12.04
CA CYS A 99 7.72 10.46 10.69
C CYS A 99 7.30 11.50 9.65
N LYS A 100 8.23 11.93 8.80
CA LYS A 100 7.95 12.84 7.68
C LYS A 100 8.05 12.09 6.37
N TYR A 101 7.11 12.33 5.47
CA TYR A 101 7.02 11.68 4.18
C TYR A 101 6.95 12.70 3.05
N ARG A 102 7.47 12.29 1.90
CA ARG A 102 7.37 13.01 0.61
C ARG A 102 6.65 12.17 -0.43
N GLY A 103 6.22 12.81 -1.51
CA GLY A 103 5.50 12.18 -2.60
C GLY A 103 4.00 12.41 -2.49
N GLY A 104 3.20 11.39 -2.80
CA GLY A 104 1.73 11.48 -2.69
C GLY A 104 1.03 12.10 -3.90
N GLY A 105 1.78 12.50 -4.93
CA GLY A 105 1.26 12.84 -6.24
C GLY A 105 0.69 11.61 -6.94
N ARG A 106 -0.31 11.82 -7.80
CA ARG A 106 -0.88 10.74 -8.60
C ARG A 106 0.10 10.31 -9.69
N ASP A 107 0.24 9.00 -9.82
CA ASP A 107 0.91 8.33 -10.92
C ASP A 107 0.01 7.20 -11.46
N THR A 108 0.35 6.65 -12.62
CA THR A 108 -0.34 5.53 -13.26
C THR A 108 0.66 4.42 -13.56
N ARG A 109 0.49 3.25 -12.93
CA ARG A 109 1.43 2.11 -13.04
C ARG A 109 0.70 0.77 -12.94
N GLN A 110 1.24 -0.27 -13.56
CA GLN A 110 0.84 -1.64 -13.23
C GLN A 110 1.31 -1.97 -11.81
N ILE A 111 0.50 -2.73 -11.08
CA ILE A 111 0.82 -3.18 -9.72
C ILE A 111 1.17 -4.66 -9.74
N VAL A 112 2.01 -5.08 -8.79
CA VAL A 112 2.28 -6.49 -8.52
C VAL A 112 1.82 -6.78 -7.09
N ILE A 113 0.93 -7.75 -6.93
CA ILE A 113 0.36 -8.12 -5.63
C ILE A 113 0.53 -9.62 -5.38
N ALA A 114 0.65 -10.00 -4.12
CA ALA A 114 0.52 -11.39 -3.69
C ALA A 114 -0.94 -11.68 -3.34
N CYS A 115 -1.43 -12.86 -3.70
CA CYS A 115 -2.82 -13.26 -3.54
C CYS A 115 -2.96 -14.54 -2.70
N GLU A 116 -3.90 -14.56 -1.77
CA GLU A 116 -4.28 -15.73 -1.00
C GLU A 116 -5.80 -15.89 -1.04
N ASN A 117 -6.30 -17.09 -1.34
CA ASN A 117 -7.74 -17.35 -1.43
C ASN A 117 -8.50 -16.33 -2.31
N ARG A 118 -7.87 -15.90 -3.42
CA ARG A 118 -8.36 -14.88 -4.37
C ARG A 118 -8.45 -13.45 -3.80
N LEU A 119 -7.81 -13.17 -2.66
CA LEU A 119 -7.74 -11.83 -2.06
C LEU A 119 -6.30 -11.30 -2.07
N PRO A 120 -6.09 -9.99 -2.29
CA PRO A 120 -4.78 -9.38 -2.20
C PRO A 120 -4.31 -9.32 -0.75
N VAL A 121 -3.10 -9.77 -0.47
CA VAL A 121 -2.51 -9.76 0.89
C VAL A 121 -1.22 -8.95 0.99
N HIS A 122 -0.57 -8.67 -0.14
CA HIS A 122 0.68 -7.90 -0.19
C HIS A 122 0.78 -7.11 -1.50
N LEU A 123 1.36 -5.92 -1.45
CA LEU A 123 1.77 -5.13 -2.62
C LEU A 123 3.29 -5.14 -2.70
N ASP A 124 3.84 -5.57 -3.84
CA ASP A 124 5.28 -5.56 -4.08
C ASP A 124 5.76 -4.14 -4.44
N GLU A 125 6.23 -3.43 -3.41
CA GLU A 125 6.74 -2.06 -3.52
C GLU A 125 8.03 -1.94 -4.36
N THR A 126 8.72 -3.05 -4.66
CA THR A 126 9.94 -3.03 -5.51
C THR A 126 9.61 -2.81 -6.98
N GLN A 127 8.38 -3.13 -7.40
CA GLN A 127 7.91 -3.02 -8.78
C GLN A 127 7.29 -1.64 -9.09
N ILE A 128 7.23 -0.75 -8.09
CA ILE A 128 6.69 0.61 -8.21
C ILE A 128 7.86 1.57 -7.97
N PRO A 129 8.42 2.26 -8.97
CA PRO A 129 9.61 3.09 -8.77
C PRO A 129 9.45 4.22 -7.75
#